data_AF-A0A443YLC2-F1
#
_entry.id   AF-A0A443YLC2-F1
#
_cell.length_a   1.000
_cell.length_b   1.000
_cell.length_c   1.000
_cell.angle_alpha   90.00
_cell.angle_beta   90.00
_cell.angle_gamma   90.00
#
_symmetry.space_group_name_H-M   'P 1'
#
loop_
_entity.id
_entity.type
_entity.pdbx_description
1 polymer ?
#
loop_
_entity_poly.entity_id
_entity_poly.type
_entity_poly.pdbx_seq_one_letter_code
_entity_poly.pdbx_strand_id
1 'polypeptide(L)' 'MLTLKCADCRRKLWKYHKIGQGEVHRCHKDRIQKVWNMEERDGKVYCVCGKAVGIDRGSYFTMDKNAFTYKGTKTNG' A
#
# COMPACT_ATOMS: atom_id res chain seq x y z
N MET A 1 0.59 -13.02 -0.09
CA MET A 1 1.35 -11.79 0.23
C MET A 1 1.53 -10.90 -1.00
N LEU A 2 1.16 -9.61 -0.89
CA LEU A 2 1.24 -8.61 -1.95
C LEU A 2 2.40 -7.64 -1.73
N THR A 3 3.09 -7.26 -2.79
CA THR A 3 4.07 -6.17 -2.76
C THR A 3 3.48 -4.97 -3.48
N LEU A 4 3.23 -3.90 -2.75
CA LEU A 4 2.75 -2.64 -3.31
C LEU A 4 3.93 -1.88 -3.90
N LYS A 5 3.69 -1.26 -5.05
CA LYS A 5 4.64 -0.45 -5.79
C LYS A 5 3.96 0.84 -6.23
N CYS A 6 4.72 1.92 -6.34
CA CYS A 6 4.21 3.16 -6.91
C CYS A 6 3.86 2.94 -8.40
N ALA A 7 2.72 3.44 -8.87
CA ALA A 7 2.37 3.36 -10.28
C ALA A 7 3.30 4.23 -11.17
N ASP A 8 3.80 5.32 -10.60
CA ASP A 8 4.65 6.33 -11.28
C ASP A 8 6.11 5.85 -11.37
N CYS A 9 6.79 5.72 -10.22
CA CYS A 9 8.21 5.37 -10.19
C CYS A 9 8.49 3.86 -10.13
N ARG A 10 7.46 3.01 -10.02
CA ARG A 10 7.55 1.53 -9.92
C ARG A 10 8.40 0.99 -8.77
N ARG A 11 8.84 1.86 -7.83
CA ARG A 11 9.57 1.47 -6.62
C ARG A 11 8.64 0.73 -5.66
N LYS A 12 9.22 -0.16 -4.86
CA LYS A 12 8.50 -0.93 -3.83
C LYS A 12 8.14 0.00 -2.68
N LEU A 13 6.86 0.05 -2.32
CA LEU A 13 6.34 0.84 -1.21
C LEU A 13 6.40 0.01 0.07
N TRP A 14 5.60 -1.05 0.15
CA TRP A 14 5.58 -1.97 1.28
C TRP A 14 5.02 -3.34 0.91
N LYS A 15 5.23 -4.30 1.80
CA LYS A 15 4.74 -5.67 1.70
C LYS A 15 3.49 -5.80 2.56
N TYR A 16 2.38 -6.12 1.92
CA TYR A 16 1.07 -6.24 2.55
C TYR A 16 0.59 -7.69 2.55
N HIS A 17 0.24 -8.19 3.72
CA HIS A 17 -0.33 -9.52 3.85
C HIS A 17 -1.85 -9.47 3.62
N LYS A 18 -2.25 -9.53 2.35
CA LYS A 18 -3.67 -9.67 2.00
C LYS A 18 -4.15 -11.10 2.23
N ILE A 19 -5.11 -11.21 3.15
CA ILE A 19 -5.89 -12.42 3.44
C ILE A 19 -7.28 -12.25 2.79
N GLY A 20 -7.73 -13.27 2.05
CA GLY A 20 -9.02 -13.29 1.36
C GLY A 20 -9.04 -12.62 -0.04
N GLN A 21 -10.03 -12.97 -0.85
CA GLN A 21 -10.09 -12.65 -2.29
C GLN A 21 -10.44 -11.19 -2.64
N GLY A 22 -11.03 -10.45 -1.71
CA GLY A 22 -11.46 -9.06 -1.92
C GLY A 22 -10.34 -8.10 -2.34
N GLU A 23 -10.72 -6.96 -2.91
CA GLU A 23 -9.80 -5.92 -3.37
C GLU A 23 -9.07 -5.21 -2.22
N VAL A 24 -7.90 -4.65 -2.52
CA VAL A 24 -7.12 -3.84 -1.57
C VAL A 24 -7.64 -2.41 -1.59
N HIS A 25 -8.79 -2.16 -0.96
CA HIS A 25 -9.29 -0.80 -0.73
C HIS A 25 -8.71 -0.19 0.55
N ARG A 26 -8.66 -0.99 1.61
CA ARG A 26 -8.15 -0.60 2.93
C ARG A 26 -6.96 -1.47 3.28
N CYS A 27 -5.79 -0.85 3.41
CA CYS A 27 -4.57 -1.50 3.87
C CYS A 27 -4.46 -1.31 5.39
N HIS A 28 -4.78 -2.35 6.15
CA HIS A 28 -4.59 -2.32 7.61
C HIS A 28 -3.11 -2.28 7.95
N LYS A 29 -2.70 -1.35 8.83
CA LYS A 29 -1.29 -1.20 9.24
C LYS A 29 -0.74 -2.49 9.87
N ASP A 30 -1.58 -3.16 10.65
CA ASP A 30 -1.30 -4.45 11.28
C ASP A 30 -0.82 -5.56 10.30
N ARG A 31 -1.28 -5.50 9.05
CA ARG A 31 -0.93 -6.49 8.02
C ARG A 31 0.24 -6.05 7.13
N ILE A 32 0.84 -4.89 7.41
CA ILE A 32 2.02 -4.41 6.70
C ILE A 32 3.23 -5.06 7.35
N GLN A 33 3.86 -5.99 6.62
CA GLN A 33 5.02 -6.70 7.15
C GLN A 33 6.32 -5.92 6.98
N LYS A 34 6.40 -5.06 5.97
CA LYS A 34 7.63 -4.33 5.66
C LYS A 34 7.37 -3.08 4.85
N VAL A 35 7.91 -1.96 5.26
CA VAL A 35 7.91 -0.69 4.51
C VAL A 35 9.31 -0.45 3.94
N TRP A 36 9.38 0.03 2.70
CA TRP A 36 10.63 0.40 2.03
C TRP A 36 10.68 1.90 1.76
N ASN A 37 9.83 2.39 0.84
CA ASN A 37 9.94 3.73 0.27
C ASN A 37 8.60 4.48 0.36
N MET A 38 8.18 4.73 1.60
CA MET A 38 6.92 5.39 1.94
C MET A 38 7.21 6.55 2.86
N GLU A 39 6.53 7.66 2.61
CA GLU A 39 6.53 8.83 3.49
C GLU A 39 5.10 9.15 3.90
N GLU A 40 4.88 9.41 5.18
CA GLU A 40 3.60 9.87 5.70
C GLU A 40 3.70 11.37 5.96
N ARG A 41 2.86 12.18 5.32
CA ARG A 41 2.84 13.63 5.45
C ARG A 41 1.40 14.12 5.54
N ASP A 42 1.07 14.86 6.60
CA ASP A 42 -0.26 15.44 6.84
C ASP A 42 -1.41 14.42 6.73
N GLY A 43 -1.21 13.21 7.26
CA GLY A 43 -2.20 12.13 7.17
C GLY A 43 -2.40 11.58 5.76
N LYS A 44 -1.48 11.85 4.83
CA LYS A 44 -1.43 11.26 3.50
C LYS A 44 -0.15 10.45 3.34
N VAL A 45 -0.25 9.41 2.54
CA VAL A 45 0.88 8.54 2.20
C VAL A 45 1.41 8.95 0.85
N TYR A 46 2.68 9.31 0.82
CA TYR A 46 3.42 9.65 -0.38
C TYR A 46 4.48 8.59 -0.65
N CYS A 47 4.75 8.38 -1.93
CA CYS A 47 5.99 7.75 -2.34
C CYS A 47 7.11 8.80 -2.31
N VAL A 48 8.34 8.34 -2.09
CA VAL A 48 9.57 9.15 -2.21
C VAL A 48 9.74 9.88 -3.56
N CYS A 49 8.94 9.54 -4.57
CA CYS A 49 8.89 10.26 -5.84
C CYS A 49 7.91 11.46 -5.83
N GLY A 50 7.23 11.74 -4.72
CA GLY A 50 6.23 12.81 -4.58
C GLY A 50 4.79 12.41 -4.92
N LYS A 51 4.54 11.16 -5.35
CA LYS A 51 3.19 10.68 -5.69
C LYS A 51 2.37 10.35 -4.43
N ALA A 52 1.17 10.88 -4.31
CA ALA A 52 0.22 10.49 -3.26
C ALA A 52 -0.32 9.08 -3.56
N VAL A 53 0.02 8.11 -2.71
CA VAL A 53 -0.36 6.69 -2.81
C VAL A 53 -1.69 6.41 -2.09
N GLY A 54 -1.96 7.15 -1.03
CA GLY A 54 -3.14 6.94 -0.20
C GLY A 54 -3.27 7.96 0.91
N ILE A 55 -4.25 7.74 1.78
CA ILE A 55 -4.56 8.59 2.93
C ILE A 55 -4.49 7.72 4.18
N ASP A 56 -3.75 8.20 5.19
CA ASP A 56 -3.76 7.59 6.51
C ASP A 56 -5.03 7.96 7.27
N ARG A 57 -5.75 6.93 7.73
CA ARG A 57 -6.91 7.07 8.62
C ARG A 57 -6.58 6.57 10.04
N GLY A 58 -5.30 6.39 10.36
CA GLY A 58 -4.83 5.91 11.66
C GLY A 58 -4.79 4.38 11.72
N SER A 59 -5.94 3.70 11.65
CA SER A 59 -6.01 2.23 11.73
C SER A 59 -5.71 1.53 10.40
N TYR A 60 -5.97 2.22 9.29
CA TYR A 60 -5.75 1.71 7.94
C TYR A 60 -5.39 2.85 6.99
N PHE A 61 -4.65 2.50 5.93
CA PHE A 61 -4.43 3.36 4.79
C PHE A 61 -5.53 3.14 3.77
N THR A 62 -6.23 4.22 3.43
CA THR A 62 -7.11 4.24 2.26
C THR A 62 -6.24 4.39 1.02
N MET A 63 -6.22 3.37 0.18
CA MET A 63 -5.32 3.32 -0.96
C MET A 63 -6.01 3.82 -2.23
N ASP A 64 -5.32 4.62 -3.04
CA ASP A 64 -5.84 5.07 -4.33
C ASP A 64 -5.44 4.10 -5.44
N LYS A 65 -6.40 3.37 -6.03
CA LYS A 65 -6.13 2.30 -7.01
C LYS A 65 -5.32 2.75 -8.24
N ASN A 66 -5.31 4.05 -8.57
CA ASN A 66 -4.57 4.59 -9.71
C ASN A 66 -3.14 5.00 -9.33
N ALA A 67 -2.87 5.26 -8.05
CA ALA A 67 -1.57 5.71 -7.58
C ALA A 67 -0.58 4.58 -7.24
N PHE A 68 -1.06 3.36 -7.03
CA PHE A 68 -0.21 2.20 -6.75
C PHE A 68 -0.57 1.00 -7.62
N THR A 69 0.41 0.13 -7.81
CA THR A 69 0.24 -1.20 -8.40
C THR A 69 0.64 -2.24 -7.37
N TYR A 70 0.12 -3.45 -7.47
CA TYR A 70 0.54 -4.54 -6.61
C TYR A 70 0.84 -5.78 -7.42
N LYS A 71 1.88 -6.51 -7.01
CA LYS A 71 2.19 -7.85 -7.51
C LYS A 71 2.32 -8.81 -6.34
N GLY A 72 1.76 -9.99 -6.48
CA GLY A 72 1.92 -11.07 -5.52
C GLY A 72 0.71 -12.00 -5.48
N THR A 73 0.84 -13.04 -4.69
CA THR A 73 -0.18 -14.08 -4.50
C THR A 73 -1.15 -13.64 -3.41
N LYS A 74 -2.46 -13.72 -3.62
CA LYS A 74 -3.43 -13.59 -2.53
C LYS A 74 -3.41 -14.90 -1.74
N THR A 75 -3.28 -14.82 -0.43
CA THR A 75 -3.40 -16.04 0.40
C THR A 75 -4.91 -16.31 0.52
N ASN A 76 -5.41 -17.36 -0.15
CA ASN A 76 -6.72 -17.94 0.15
C ASN A 76 -6.56 -18.67 1.48
N GLY A 77 -7.25 -18.18 2.51
CA GLY A 77 -7.54 -18.95 3.71
C GLY A 77 -8.80 -19.76 3.48
#